data_AF-A0A7C1SFE5-F1
#
_entry.id   AF-A0A7C1SFE5-F1
#
_cell.length_a   1.000
_cell.length_b   1.000
_cell.length_c   1.000
_cell.angle_alpha   90.00
_cell.angle_beta   90.00
_cell.angle_gamma   90.00
#
_symmetry.space_group_name_H-M   'P 1'
#
loop_
_entity.id
_entity.type
_entity.pdbx_description
1 polymer ?
#
loop_
_entity_poly.entity_id
_entity_poly.type
_entity_poly.pdbx_seq_one_letter_code
_entity_poly.pdbx_strand_id
1 'polypeptide(L)'
;MSEYETFMVFELDDSGEKKRVSMSKEELESNLHPDQVFVIVCEDLRRIFIWKGPKSPVRKRFISSRVASELQEELRKIAAFHRCKIVSVDAGDEPTEFLNAFRLESMVITEKMEDLRYVRNIERDGLAQQGSVVQEPKSASKPQVEEEYFSPALKETGTKVLASSFKPTPSSPR
;
A
#
# COMPACT_ATOMS: atom_id res chain seq x y z
N MET A 1 -28.17 15.06 -5.36
CA MET A 1 -27.38 15.67 -4.26
C MET A 1 -26.64 14.53 -3.60
N SER A 2 -25.32 14.56 -3.57
CA SER A 2 -24.53 13.39 -3.19
C SER A 2 -24.68 13.09 -1.69
N GLU A 3 -25.16 11.89 -1.38
CA GLU A 3 -25.32 11.31 -0.04
C GLU A 3 -23.95 10.96 0.56
N TYR A 4 -23.15 11.99 0.85
CA TYR A 4 -21.96 11.80 1.66
C TYR A 4 -22.39 11.78 3.12
N GLU A 5 -22.28 10.61 3.73
CA GLU A 5 -22.49 10.41 5.15
C GLU A 5 -21.38 11.14 5.93
N THR A 6 -21.73 11.68 7.10
CA THR A 6 -20.81 12.33 8.06
C THR A 6 -19.65 11.40 8.47
N PHE A 7 -19.83 10.08 8.28
CA PHE A 7 -18.85 9.05 8.54
C PHE A 7 -18.75 8.10 7.34
N MET A 8 -17.54 7.84 6.86
CA MET A 8 -17.29 6.88 5.78
C MET A 8 -16.04 6.07 6.07
N VAL A 9 -16.08 4.77 5.79
CA VAL A 9 -14.93 3.88 5.95
C VAL A 9 -14.60 3.23 4.60
N PHE A 10 -13.33 3.21 4.27
CA PHE A 10 -12.79 2.56 3.10
C PHE A 10 -11.71 1.56 3.52
N GLU A 11 -11.85 0.32 3.10
CA GLU A 11 -10.80 -0.69 3.15
C GLU A 11 -9.93 -0.56 1.91
N LEU A 12 -8.63 -0.81 2.04
CA LEU A 12 -7.73 -0.89 0.89
C LEU A 12 -7.40 -2.33 0.54
N ASP A 13 -7.36 -2.61 -0.76
CA ASP A 13 -6.81 -3.85 -1.32
C ASP A 13 -5.30 -3.70 -1.63
N ASP A 14 -4.61 -4.83 -1.86
CA ASP A 14 -3.18 -4.84 -2.17
C ASP A 14 -2.84 -4.19 -3.52
N SER A 15 -3.84 -4.08 -4.40
CA SER A 15 -3.78 -3.35 -5.67
C SER A 15 -3.77 -1.83 -5.49
N GLY A 16 -4.21 -1.33 -4.32
CA GLY A 16 -4.41 0.09 -4.08
C GLY A 16 -5.82 0.60 -4.38
N GLU A 17 -6.76 -0.29 -4.72
CA GLU A 17 -8.16 0.08 -4.86
C GLU A 17 -8.81 0.26 -3.47
N LYS A 18 -9.68 1.27 -3.36
CA LYS A 18 -10.45 1.56 -2.14
C LYS A 18 -11.84 0.95 -2.26
N LYS A 19 -12.22 0.11 -1.30
CA LYS A 19 -13.56 -0.47 -1.19
C LYS A 19 -14.31 0.19 -0.04
N ARG A 20 -15.47 0.78 -0.33
CA ARG A 20 -16.32 1.36 0.73
C ARG A 20 -16.90 0.23 1.58
N VAL A 21 -16.77 0.36 2.89
CA VAL A 21 -17.37 -0.54 3.88
C VAL A 21 -18.50 0.23 4.56
N SER A 22 -19.72 -0.32 4.49
CA SER A 22 -20.87 0.21 5.21
C SER A 22 -20.82 -0.31 6.65
N MET A 23 -20.40 0.52 7.58
CA MET A 23 -20.31 0.19 9.00
C MET A 23 -20.56 1.44 9.85
N SER A 24 -21.06 1.25 11.07
CA SER A 24 -21.24 2.36 12.01
C SER A 24 -19.95 2.68 12.79
N LYS A 25 -19.94 3.78 13.55
CA LYS A 25 -18.79 4.15 14.41
C LYS A 25 -18.55 3.11 15.50
N GLU A 26 -19.62 2.51 16.02
CA GLU A 26 -19.61 1.51 17.09
C GLU A 26 -19.09 0.15 16.60
N GLU A 27 -19.32 -0.18 15.32
CA GLU A 27 -18.84 -1.41 14.70
C GLU A 27 -17.35 -1.33 14.31
N LEU A 28 -16.75 -0.14 14.35
CA LEU A 28 -15.37 0.08 13.92
C LEU A 28 -14.40 -0.81 14.72
N GLU A 29 -14.54 -0.85 16.05
CA GLU A 29 -13.67 -1.64 16.93
C GLU A 29 -13.57 -3.10 16.52
N SER A 30 -14.70 -3.73 16.21
CA SER A 30 -14.78 -5.16 15.87
C SER A 30 -14.24 -5.48 14.47
N ASN A 31 -14.02 -4.47 13.63
CA ASN A 31 -13.60 -4.62 12.23
C ASN A 31 -12.17 -4.14 11.99
N LEU A 32 -11.51 -3.51 12.97
CA LEU A 32 -10.11 -3.11 12.87
C LEU A 32 -9.19 -4.35 12.92
N HIS A 33 -9.01 -5.00 11.76
CA HIS A 33 -8.17 -6.18 11.63
C HIS A 33 -6.68 -5.81 11.51
N PRO A 34 -5.77 -6.49 12.23
CA PRO A 34 -4.36 -6.10 12.26
C PRO A 34 -3.62 -6.22 10.91
N ASP A 35 -4.14 -7.02 9.98
CA ASP A 35 -3.56 -7.20 8.64
C ASP A 35 -4.05 -6.15 7.62
N GLN A 36 -5.03 -5.33 7.99
CA GLN A 36 -5.69 -4.39 7.08
C GLN A 36 -5.26 -2.94 7.31
N VAL A 37 -5.59 -2.10 6.33
CA VAL A 37 -5.43 -0.65 6.39
C VAL A 37 -6.77 -0.04 6.02
N PHE A 38 -7.23 0.89 6.87
CA PHE A 38 -8.50 1.58 6.69
C PHE A 38 -8.27 3.07 6.49
N VAL A 39 -9.05 3.67 5.59
CA VAL A 39 -9.17 5.12 5.44
C VAL A 39 -10.56 5.52 5.95
N ILE A 40 -10.57 6.27 7.04
CA ILE A 40 -11.77 6.64 7.78
C ILE A 40 -11.97 8.14 7.66
N VAL A 41 -13.08 8.56 7.07
CA VAL A 41 -13.46 9.96 6.94
C VAL A 41 -14.43 10.29 8.07
N CYS A 42 -14.08 11.31 8.85
CA CYS A 42 -14.93 11.85 9.90
C CYS A 42 -15.14 13.34 9.66
N GLU A 43 -16.35 13.71 9.24
CA GLU A 43 -16.75 15.11 9.02
C GLU A 43 -16.71 15.91 10.32
N ASP A 44 -17.21 15.33 11.42
CA ASP A 44 -17.33 15.98 12.74
C ASP A 44 -15.99 16.57 13.20
N LEU A 45 -14.91 15.83 12.98
CA LEU A 45 -13.55 16.22 13.35
C LEU A 45 -12.79 16.89 12.21
N ARG A 46 -13.37 16.89 11.00
CA ARG A 46 -12.70 17.30 9.75
C ARG A 46 -11.37 16.57 9.60
N ARG A 47 -11.39 15.25 9.78
CA ARG A 47 -10.23 14.38 9.68
C ARG A 47 -10.47 13.25 8.69
N ILE A 48 -9.41 12.88 7.99
CA ILE A 48 -9.30 11.61 7.27
C ILE A 48 -8.22 10.82 8.00
N PHE A 49 -8.61 9.82 8.77
CA PHE A 49 -7.68 8.95 9.47
C PHE A 49 -7.24 7.83 8.54
N ILE A 50 -5.95 7.54 8.52
CA ILE A 50 -5.39 6.34 7.90
C ILE A 50 -4.99 5.42 9.05
N TRP A 51 -5.81 4.43 9.35
CA TRP A 51 -5.50 3.44 10.37
C TRP A 51 -4.70 2.30 9.73
N LYS A 52 -3.51 2.02 10.28
CA LYS A 52 -2.59 0.99 9.79
C LYS A 52 -2.52 -0.13 10.81
N GLY A 53 -3.02 -1.31 10.43
CA GLY A 53 -2.86 -2.50 11.25
C GLY A 53 -1.39 -2.88 11.41
N PRO A 54 -0.96 -3.43 12.56
CA PRO A 54 0.44 -3.67 12.87
C PRO A 54 1.07 -4.76 11.98
N LYS A 55 0.25 -5.64 11.40
CA LYS A 55 0.65 -6.73 10.51
C LYS A 55 0.40 -6.42 9.03
N SER A 56 -0.20 -5.27 8.73
CA SER A 56 -0.53 -4.90 7.36
C SER A 56 0.73 -4.74 6.48
N PRO A 57 0.71 -5.19 5.21
CA PRO A 57 1.86 -5.09 4.32
C PRO A 57 2.34 -3.65 4.09
N VAL A 58 3.65 -3.43 4.03
CA VAL A 58 4.22 -2.08 3.80
C VAL A 58 3.75 -1.44 2.52
N ARG A 59 3.59 -2.23 1.45
CA ARG A 59 3.01 -1.75 0.18
C ARG A 59 1.66 -1.09 0.40
N LYS A 60 0.77 -1.76 1.14
CA LYS A 60 -0.59 -1.30 1.43
C LYS A 60 -0.57 -0.02 2.29
N ARG A 61 0.31 0.05 3.30
CA ARG A 61 0.52 1.28 4.09
C ARG A 61 0.99 2.45 3.24
N PHE A 62 1.91 2.24 2.30
CA PHE A 62 2.39 3.29 1.40
C PHE A 62 1.30 3.80 0.46
N ILE A 63 0.58 2.88 -0.18
CA ILE A 63 -0.48 3.24 -1.13
C ILE A 63 -1.61 4.00 -0.43
N SER A 64 -1.89 3.69 0.84
CA SER A 64 -2.94 4.36 1.61
C SER A 64 -2.79 5.87 1.70
N SER A 65 -1.56 6.40 1.77
CA SER A 65 -1.32 7.84 1.81
C SER A 65 -1.69 8.53 0.51
N ARG A 66 -1.41 7.87 -0.63
CA ARG A 66 -1.83 8.35 -1.94
C ARG A 66 -3.35 8.31 -2.08
N VAL A 67 -3.97 7.18 -1.74
CA VAL A 67 -5.43 7.00 -1.80
C VAL A 67 -6.17 8.01 -0.94
N ALA A 68 -5.68 8.28 0.27
CA ALA A 68 -6.25 9.30 1.16
C ALA A 68 -6.11 10.72 0.59
N SER A 69 -5.02 11.01 -0.12
CA SER A 69 -4.82 12.32 -0.78
C SER A 69 -5.77 12.51 -1.95
N GLU A 70 -5.94 11.49 -2.79
CA GLU A 70 -6.92 11.48 -3.89
C GLU A 70 -8.35 11.64 -3.33
N LEU A 71 -8.69 10.91 -2.27
CA LEU A 71 -9.98 11.04 -1.58
C LEU A 71 -10.18 12.44 -0.98
N GLN A 72 -9.15 13.03 -0.39
CA GLN A 72 -9.20 14.39 0.14
C GLN A 72 -9.48 15.42 -0.97
N GLU A 73 -8.89 15.26 -2.16
CA GLU A 73 -9.15 16.11 -3.32
C GLU A 73 -10.58 15.96 -3.84
N GLU A 74 -11.10 14.73 -3.91
CA GLU A 74 -12.49 14.44 -4.25
C GLU A 74 -13.45 15.16 -3.27
N LEU A 75 -13.19 14.99 -1.97
CA LEU A 75 -14.01 15.57 -0.90
C LEU A 75 -13.88 17.10 -0.78
N ARG A 76 -12.78 17.69 -1.27
CA ARG A 76 -12.55 19.14 -1.19
C ARG A 76 -13.60 19.96 -1.92
N LYS A 77 -14.22 19.37 -2.95
CA LYS A 77 -15.30 19.97 -3.74
C LYS A 77 -16.60 20.13 -2.93
N ILE A 78 -16.71 19.46 -1.79
CA ILE A 78 -17.89 19.44 -0.94
C ILE A 78 -17.65 20.37 0.26
N ALA A 79 -18.60 21.27 0.52
CA ALA A 79 -18.47 22.27 1.58
C ALA A 79 -18.28 21.66 2.98
N ALA A 80 -18.82 20.48 3.25
CA ALA A 80 -18.63 19.77 4.51
C ALA A 80 -17.16 19.34 4.74
N PHE A 81 -16.48 18.87 3.68
CA PHE A 81 -15.19 18.21 3.79
C PHE A 81 -14.00 19.04 3.28
N HIS A 82 -14.22 20.28 2.83
CA HIS A 82 -13.18 21.15 2.24
C HIS A 82 -11.95 21.42 3.12
N ARG A 83 -12.03 21.21 4.43
CA ARG A 83 -10.92 21.40 5.39
C ARG A 83 -10.44 20.11 6.04
N CYS A 84 -10.87 18.95 5.55
CA CYS A 84 -10.46 17.70 6.16
C CYS A 84 -8.94 17.54 6.06
N LYS A 85 -8.30 17.18 7.19
CA LYS A 85 -6.85 16.91 7.25
C LYS A 85 -6.60 15.42 7.36
N ILE A 86 -5.60 14.93 6.63
CA ILE A 86 -5.15 13.54 6.71
C ILE A 86 -4.32 13.38 8.00
N VAL A 87 -4.62 12.32 8.76
CA VAL A 87 -3.90 11.94 9.97
C VAL A 87 -3.56 10.46 9.87
N SER A 88 -2.27 10.14 10.01
CA SER A 88 -1.82 8.75 10.03
C SER A 88 -1.93 8.21 11.45
N VAL A 89 -2.47 7.01 11.59
CA VAL A 89 -2.70 6.33 12.87
C VAL A 89 -2.08 4.93 12.75
N ASP A 90 -1.04 4.67 13.53
CA ASP A 90 -0.49 3.32 13.67
C ASP A 90 -1.22 2.63 14.83
N ALA A 91 -1.60 1.37 14.63
CA ALA A 91 -2.15 0.58 15.72
C ALA A 91 -1.14 0.50 16.88
N GLY A 92 -1.61 0.62 18.12
CA GLY A 92 -0.80 0.70 19.34
C GLY A 92 -0.06 2.02 19.57
N ASP A 93 -0.11 2.97 18.64
CA ASP A 93 0.32 4.37 18.80
C ASP A 93 -0.81 5.30 18.34
N GLU A 94 -2.05 4.97 18.72
CA GLU A 94 -3.21 5.74 18.30
C GLU A 94 -3.28 7.08 19.04
N PRO A 95 -3.49 8.20 18.33
CA PRO A 95 -3.62 9.50 18.98
C PRO A 95 -4.90 9.52 19.81
N THR A 96 -4.85 10.19 20.97
CA THR A 96 -6.01 10.31 21.87
C THR A 96 -7.24 10.91 21.19
N GLU A 97 -7.04 11.79 20.19
CA GLU A 97 -8.12 12.32 19.34
C GLU A 97 -8.88 11.19 18.62
N PHE A 98 -8.17 10.20 18.08
CA PHE A 98 -8.77 9.06 17.39
C PHE A 98 -9.49 8.12 18.37
N LEU A 99 -8.85 7.76 19.48
CA LEU A 99 -9.45 6.89 20.49
C LEU A 99 -10.75 7.48 21.05
N ASN A 100 -10.74 8.78 21.39
CA ASN A 100 -11.93 9.47 21.90
C ASN A 100 -13.04 9.61 20.84
N ALA A 101 -12.67 9.80 19.57
CA ALA A 101 -13.63 9.95 18.47
C ALA A 101 -14.50 8.71 18.27
N PHE A 102 -13.89 7.54 18.42
CA PHE A 102 -14.52 6.25 18.14
C PHE A 102 -14.81 5.44 19.41
N ARG A 103 -14.51 6.02 20.59
CA ARG A 103 -14.63 5.36 21.91
C ARG A 103 -13.87 4.03 21.97
N LEU A 104 -12.67 4.02 21.38
CA LEU A 104 -11.82 2.84 21.28
C LEU A 104 -10.81 2.81 22.44
N GLU A 105 -10.43 1.61 22.83
CA GLU A 105 -9.22 1.38 23.63
C GLU A 105 -8.01 1.18 22.70
N SER A 106 -6.82 1.60 23.14
CA SER A 106 -5.59 1.43 22.36
C SER A 106 -5.26 -0.05 22.18
N MET A 107 -4.84 -0.43 20.98
CA MET A 107 -4.50 -1.82 20.68
C MET A 107 -3.18 -2.21 21.35
N VAL A 108 -3.22 -3.17 22.28
CA VAL A 108 -2.00 -3.68 22.93
C VAL A 108 -1.21 -4.55 21.94
N ILE A 109 -0.06 -4.05 21.49
CA ILE A 109 0.86 -4.80 20.62
C ILE A 109 1.88 -5.55 21.50
N THR A 110 1.67 -6.84 21.69
CA THR A 110 2.55 -7.69 22.50
C THR A 110 3.85 -8.05 21.78
N GLU A 111 3.84 -8.08 20.44
CA GLU A 111 5.00 -8.44 19.62
C GLU A 111 5.35 -7.26 18.71
N LYS A 112 6.47 -6.59 18.99
CA LYS A 112 7.10 -5.67 18.02
C LYS A 112 7.54 -6.52 16.83
N MET A 113 6.68 -6.66 15.83
CA MET A 113 7.05 -7.31 14.59
C MET A 113 8.22 -6.55 13.97
N GLU A 114 9.24 -7.31 13.58
CA GLU A 114 10.40 -6.79 12.87
C GLU A 114 9.90 -5.94 11.69
N ASP A 115 10.45 -4.73 11.54
CA ASP A 115 10.18 -3.86 10.40
C ASP A 115 10.17 -4.72 9.13
N LEU A 116 9.00 -4.86 8.52
CA LEU A 116 8.82 -5.49 7.22
C LEU A 116 9.48 -4.57 6.19
N ARG A 117 10.81 -4.47 6.22
CA ARG A 117 11.58 -3.64 5.30
C ARG A 117 11.13 -4.03 3.91
N TYR A 118 10.65 -3.04 3.17
CA TYR A 118 10.31 -3.23 1.78
C TYR A 118 11.63 -3.58 1.07
N VAL A 119 11.89 -4.88 0.88
CA VAL A 119 12.98 -5.32 0.02
C VAL A 119 12.64 -4.74 -1.34
N ARG A 120 13.36 -3.69 -1.73
CA ARG A 120 13.14 -3.08 -3.04
C ARG A 120 13.41 -4.18 -4.07
N ASN A 121 12.67 -4.20 -5.17
CA ASN A 121 12.87 -5.21 -6.21
C ASN A 121 14.35 -5.33 -6.66
N ILE A 122 15.13 -4.24 -6.57
CA ILE A 122 16.58 -4.22 -6.81
C ILE A 122 17.42 -5.11 -5.87
N GLU A 123 17.00 -5.28 -4.61
CA GLU A 123 17.70 -6.09 -3.61
C GLU A 123 17.36 -7.57 -3.78
N ARG A 124 16.14 -7.88 -4.24
CA ARG A 124 15.73 -9.25 -4.56
C ARG A 124 16.56 -9.83 -5.71
N ASP A 125 16.82 -9.02 -6.73
CA ASP A 125 17.65 -9.43 -7.87
C ASP A 125 19.14 -9.54 -7.47
N GLY A 126 19.59 -8.76 -6.48
CA GLY A 126 20.94 -8.87 -5.89
C GLY A 126 21.14 -10.14 -5.04
N LEU A 127 20.15 -10.55 -4.25
CA LEU A 127 20.20 -11.79 -3.47
C LEU A 127 20.21 -13.05 -4.35
N ALA A 128 19.47 -13.03 -5.47
CA ALA A 128 19.48 -14.12 -6.45
C ALA A 128 20.88 -14.31 -7.09
N GLN A 129 21.67 -13.24 -7.19
CA GLN A 129 23.06 -13.30 -7.68
C GLN A 129 24.07 -13.75 -6.60
N GLN A 130 23.73 -13.69 -5.32
CA GLN A 130 24.61 -14.07 -4.20
C GLN A 130 24.40 -15.48 -3.62
N GLY A 131 23.49 -16.28 -4.20
CA GLY A 131 23.49 -17.74 -3.99
C GLY A 131 22.94 -18.25 -2.65
N SER A 132 22.31 -17.42 -1.83
CA SER A 132 21.58 -17.88 -0.63
C SER A 132 20.08 -17.99 -0.92
N VAL A 133 19.66 -19.13 -1.47
CA VAL A 133 18.26 -19.51 -1.63
C VAL A 133 17.70 -19.86 -0.24
N VAL A 134 16.93 -18.95 0.36
CA VAL A 134 15.99 -19.34 1.41
C VAL A 134 14.87 -20.12 0.70
N GLN A 135 14.71 -21.38 1.07
CA GLN A 135 13.71 -22.28 0.46
C GLN A 135 12.31 -21.71 0.67
N GLU A 136 11.60 -21.46 -0.44
CA GLU A 136 10.16 -21.19 -0.42
C GLU A 136 9.40 -22.44 0.05
N PRO A 137 8.36 -22.33 0.90
CA PRO A 137 7.44 -23.42 1.12
C PRO A 137 6.62 -23.64 -0.17
N LYS A 138 6.71 -24.86 -0.70
CA LYS A 138 6.07 -25.30 -1.95
C LYS A 138 4.54 -25.10 -1.90
N SER A 139 4.01 -24.23 -2.74
CA SER A 139 2.59 -24.26 -3.11
C SER A 139 2.40 -24.13 -4.63
N ALA A 140 2.04 -25.27 -5.22
CA ALA A 140 1.29 -25.50 -6.45
C ALA A 140 1.68 -24.75 -7.75
N SER A 141 2.22 -25.54 -8.67
CA SER A 141 2.47 -25.25 -10.08
C SER A 141 1.27 -24.70 -10.85
N LYS A 142 1.47 -23.62 -11.63
CA LYS A 142 0.64 -23.28 -12.81
C LYS A 142 1.48 -23.37 -14.09
N PRO A 143 0.92 -23.90 -15.19
CA PRO A 143 1.64 -24.23 -16.42
C PRO A 143 2.10 -23.00 -17.20
N GLN A 144 3.28 -23.11 -17.80
CA GLN A 144 3.88 -22.14 -18.71
C GLN A 144 3.06 -22.10 -20.01
N VAL A 145 2.54 -20.92 -20.36
CA VAL A 145 2.12 -20.62 -21.74
C VAL A 145 3.17 -19.66 -22.28
N GLU A 146 4.00 -20.15 -23.20
CA GLU A 146 4.90 -19.31 -23.99
C GLU A 146 4.06 -18.52 -24.98
N GLU A 147 3.66 -17.30 -24.61
CA GLU A 147 3.20 -16.32 -25.59
C GLU A 147 4.42 -15.50 -26.04
N GLU A 148 4.93 -15.80 -27.23
CA GLU A 148 5.94 -14.99 -27.91
C GLU A 148 5.43 -13.55 -28.01
N TYR A 149 6.06 -12.65 -27.24
CA TYR A 149 5.74 -11.24 -27.20
C TYR A 149 6.06 -10.58 -28.55
N PHE A 150 5.04 -10.45 -29.40
CA PHE A 150 5.14 -9.70 -30.65
C PHE A 150 4.91 -8.22 -30.39
N SER A 151 5.99 -7.43 -30.35
CA SER A 151 5.92 -5.96 -30.30
C SER A 151 5.55 -5.36 -31.66
N PRO A 152 4.41 -4.67 -31.82
CA PRO A 152 4.06 -3.98 -33.07
C PRO A 152 4.98 -2.80 -33.40
N ALA A 153 5.73 -2.30 -32.42
CA ALA A 153 6.64 -1.16 -32.54
C ALA A 153 7.87 -1.41 -33.45
N LEU A 154 8.14 -2.67 -33.82
CA LEU A 154 9.27 -3.03 -34.68
C LEU A 154 8.98 -2.97 -36.20
N LYS A 155 7.76 -2.61 -36.62
CA LYS A 155 7.39 -2.62 -38.04
C LYS A 155 7.85 -1.41 -38.86
N GLU A 156 8.35 -0.34 -38.23
CA GLU A 156 8.59 0.92 -38.96
C GLU A 156 10.06 1.36 -39.10
N THR A 157 11.04 0.61 -38.61
CA THR A 157 12.45 0.90 -38.94
C THR A 157 13.17 -0.39 -39.34
N GLY A 158 13.36 -0.56 -40.65
CA GLY A 158 14.17 -1.63 -41.23
C GLY A 158 15.65 -1.42 -40.94
N THR A 159 16.06 -1.53 -39.67
CA THR A 159 17.48 -1.41 -39.29
C THR A 159 17.86 -2.54 -38.35
N LYS A 160 18.60 -3.50 -38.89
CA LYS A 160 19.29 -4.54 -38.12
C LYS A 160 20.37 -3.87 -37.26
N VAL A 161 20.13 -3.71 -35.97
CA VAL A 161 21.17 -3.33 -35.01
C VAL A 161 21.81 -4.59 -34.42
N LEU A 162 23.06 -4.86 -34.81
CA LEU A 162 23.93 -5.82 -34.15
C LEU A 162 24.26 -5.30 -32.74
N ALA A 163 23.93 -6.08 -31.71
CA ALA A 163 24.36 -5.81 -30.34
C ALA A 163 25.90 -5.93 -30.27
N SER A 164 26.60 -4.82 -30.02
CA SER A 164 28.01 -4.88 -29.68
C SER A 164 28.12 -5.20 -28.18
N SER A 165 28.81 -6.29 -27.86
CA SER A 165 29.13 -6.64 -26.49
C SER A 165 30.21 -5.70 -25.97
N PHE A 166 29.85 -4.82 -25.04
CA PHE A 166 30.84 -4.06 -24.27
C PHE A 166 31.55 -5.01 -23.30
N LYS A 167 32.87 -5.18 -23.45
CA LYS A 167 33.71 -5.85 -22.44
C LYS A 167 34.38 -4.79 -21.58
N PRO A 168 34.21 -4.79 -20.25
CA PRO A 168 34.94 -3.89 -19.37
C PRO A 168 36.41 -4.33 -19.29
N THR A 169 37.34 -3.40 -19.51
CA THR A 169 38.78 -3.62 -19.35
C THR A 169 39.15 -3.66 -17.87
N PRO A 170 40.02 -4.58 -17.43
CA PRO A 170 40.49 -4.62 -16.05
C PRO A 170 41.47 -3.47 -15.78
N SER A 171 41.26 -2.76 -14.67
CA SER A 171 42.18 -1.74 -14.15
C SER A 171 43.48 -2.39 -13.66
N SER A 172 44.64 -1.99 -14.20
CA SER A 172 45.95 -2.40 -13.69
C SER A 172 46.23 -1.81 -12.30
N PRO A 173 46.94 -2.54 -11.42
CA PRO A 173 47.34 -2.02 -10.12
C PRO A 173 48.70 -1.28 -10.19
N ARG A 174 48.72 -0.12 -9.52
CA ARG A 174 49.85 0.70 -9.05
C ARG A 174 50.84 1.26 -10.08
#